data_AF-A0A5L8JTA4-F1
#
_entry.id   AF-A0A5L8JTA4-F1
#
_cell.length_a   1.000
_cell.length_b   1.000
_cell.length_c   1.000
_cell.angle_alpha   90.00
_cell.angle_beta   90.00
_cell.angle_gamma   90.00
#
_symmetry.space_group_name_H-M   'P 1'
#
loop_
_entity.id
_entity.type
_entity.pdbx_description
1 polymer ?
#
loop_
_entity_poly.entity_id
_entity_poly.type
_entity_poly.pdbx_seq_one_letter_code
_entity_poly.pdbx_strand_id
1 'polypeptide(L)'
;MGLTTSTTKYITIPAKFDGANGEKIEFLPEIHAAKETLDEIKNTNPDFVIALVHLGDIKGDPVHITSVDLANNTHGIDLIIDGHSHSVFQKPLVINGVPIVSAGSNNRYIGKAVLNLKDKKIKWNLVELTSKDFDLDDEMNGILEPFIRIHDEALNSKIITLKEPLLFENNEIRFKQLPIGRHVTDSMINLLFKFGIKADFGIINSGAIRSGINAGDVSKKDILISMPFPNTISAVSLKGDEVMELFNYIINIKPGFGGFAQISKDVSFTIDSSNKTILNLKIKNEPINPSKLYTIAVTDFLANGGDGYAILKKGINKFDSSVTLNEAFIEYLKLLEGKI
;
A
#
# COMPACT_ATOMS: atom_id res chain seq x y z
N MET A 1 17.66 -8.70 -16.67
CA MET A 1 17.39 -9.39 -15.39
C MET A 1 16.12 -8.84 -14.76
N GLY A 2 15.43 -9.64 -13.94
CA GLY A 2 14.23 -9.23 -13.20
C GLY A 2 14.40 -9.42 -11.69
N LEU A 3 13.91 -8.49 -10.87
CA LEU A 3 13.95 -8.60 -9.40
C LEU A 3 12.63 -8.14 -8.77
N THR A 4 12.23 -8.80 -7.69
CA THR A 4 11.04 -8.46 -6.90
C THR A 4 11.45 -8.24 -5.45
N THR A 5 10.87 -7.23 -4.79
CA THR A 5 11.16 -6.93 -3.39
C THR A 5 10.92 -8.14 -2.49
N SER A 6 11.88 -8.45 -1.63
CA SER A 6 11.79 -9.53 -0.64
C SER A 6 10.76 -9.22 0.44
N THR A 7 10.35 -7.96 0.57
CA THR A 7 9.24 -7.53 1.45
C THR A 7 7.90 -8.12 1.02
N THR A 8 7.77 -8.68 -0.19
CA THR A 8 6.57 -9.40 -0.67
C THR A 8 6.04 -10.39 0.35
N LYS A 9 6.94 -11.06 1.10
CA LYS A 9 6.63 -11.97 2.21
C LYS A 9 5.79 -11.37 3.35
N TYR A 10 5.80 -10.04 3.48
CA TYR A 10 5.11 -9.28 4.51
C TYR A 10 4.02 -8.36 3.95
N ILE A 11 4.10 -7.95 2.68
CA ILE A 11 3.13 -7.04 2.06
C ILE A 11 2.03 -7.77 1.27
N THR A 12 2.05 -9.11 1.29
CA THR A 12 1.00 -9.98 0.74
C THR A 12 0.60 -11.05 1.77
N ILE A 13 -0.54 -11.72 1.56
CA ILE A 13 -1.05 -12.71 2.52
C ILE A 13 -0.14 -13.95 2.53
N PRO A 14 0.42 -14.36 3.70
CA PRO A 14 1.38 -15.46 3.81
C PRO A 14 0.90 -16.82 3.29
N ALA A 15 -0.42 -17.05 3.28
CA ALA A 15 -1.03 -18.31 2.80
C ALA A 15 -0.84 -18.56 1.28
N LYS A 16 -0.19 -17.66 0.54
CA LYS A 16 0.04 -17.77 -0.92
C LYS A 16 1.50 -18.03 -1.31
N PHE A 17 2.39 -18.36 -0.36
CA PHE A 17 3.79 -18.71 -0.67
C PHE A 17 4.02 -20.19 -0.99
N ASP A 18 2.94 -20.94 -1.18
CA ASP A 18 3.02 -22.24 -1.82
C ASP A 18 2.89 -22.03 -3.34
N GLY A 19 3.91 -22.44 -4.09
CA GLY A 19 3.89 -22.47 -5.56
C GLY A 19 2.77 -23.37 -6.06
N ALA A 20 2.49 -23.32 -7.37
CA ALA A 20 1.37 -24.05 -7.98
C ALA A 20 1.35 -25.57 -7.67
N ASN A 21 2.48 -26.14 -7.24
CA ASN A 21 2.66 -27.55 -6.88
C ASN A 21 2.88 -27.79 -5.37
N GLY A 22 2.63 -26.80 -4.50
CA GLY A 22 2.88 -26.91 -3.05
C GLY A 22 4.35 -26.69 -2.64
N GLU A 23 5.18 -26.18 -3.55
CA GLU A 23 6.58 -25.84 -3.26
C GLU A 23 6.66 -24.54 -2.45
N LYS A 24 7.53 -24.47 -1.46
CA LYS A 24 7.73 -23.20 -0.73
C LYS A 24 8.45 -22.19 -1.63
N ILE A 25 7.84 -21.04 -1.84
CA ILE A 25 8.45 -19.90 -2.51
C ILE A 25 9.30 -19.13 -1.50
N GLU A 26 10.57 -18.94 -1.83
CA GLU A 26 11.50 -18.11 -1.07
C GLU A 26 11.87 -16.84 -1.86
N PHE A 27 11.89 -15.70 -1.17
CA PHE A 27 12.43 -14.45 -1.72
C PHE A 27 13.86 -14.27 -1.22
N LEU A 28 14.83 -14.55 -2.11
CA LEU A 28 16.25 -14.36 -1.84
C LEU A 28 16.59 -12.86 -1.66
N PRO A 29 17.67 -12.53 -0.92
CA PRO A 29 18.16 -11.15 -0.85
C PRO A 29 18.46 -10.58 -2.24
N GLU A 30 17.92 -9.41 -2.54
CA GLU A 30 17.85 -8.86 -3.89
C GLU A 30 19.23 -8.56 -4.48
N ILE A 31 20.16 -8.06 -3.65
CA ILE A 31 21.55 -7.80 -4.04
C ILE A 31 22.31 -9.10 -4.34
N HIS A 32 22.02 -10.16 -3.58
CA HIS A 32 22.65 -11.46 -3.79
C HIS A 32 22.18 -12.05 -5.13
N ALA A 33 20.87 -12.14 -5.33
CA ALA A 33 20.27 -12.65 -6.57
C ALA A 33 20.70 -11.83 -7.79
N ALA A 34 20.83 -10.51 -7.65
CA ALA A 34 21.34 -9.65 -8.70
C ALA A 34 22.76 -10.02 -9.13
N LYS A 35 23.67 -10.24 -8.17
CA LYS A 35 25.07 -10.59 -8.44
C LYS A 35 25.17 -11.96 -9.11
N GLU A 36 24.45 -12.96 -8.62
CA GLU A 36 24.39 -14.28 -9.24
C GLU A 36 23.91 -14.19 -10.69
N THR A 37 22.81 -13.46 -10.93
CA THR A 37 22.28 -13.27 -12.30
C THR A 37 23.29 -12.56 -13.20
N LEU A 38 23.99 -11.54 -12.69
CA LEU A 38 25.02 -10.80 -13.44
C LEU A 38 26.21 -11.70 -13.79
N ASP A 39 26.62 -12.58 -12.88
CA ASP A 39 27.70 -13.55 -13.11
C ASP A 39 27.29 -14.61 -14.16
N GLU A 40 26.05 -15.08 -14.14
CA GLU A 40 25.51 -16.02 -15.14
C GLU A 40 25.53 -15.43 -16.54
N ILE A 41 25.05 -14.19 -16.70
CA ILE A 41 24.98 -13.54 -18.02
C ILE A 41 26.32 -12.98 -18.47
N LYS A 42 27.33 -12.87 -17.59
CA LYS A 42 28.65 -12.32 -17.94
C LYS A 42 29.29 -13.08 -19.11
N ASN A 43 29.14 -14.41 -19.13
CA ASN A 43 29.71 -15.26 -20.17
C ASN A 43 29.02 -15.11 -21.54
N THR A 44 27.82 -14.51 -21.58
CA THR A 44 27.16 -14.18 -22.84
C THR A 44 27.65 -12.86 -23.45
N ASN A 45 28.55 -12.15 -22.76
CA ASN A 45 29.12 -10.87 -23.16
C ASN A 45 28.06 -9.84 -23.65
N PRO A 46 27.07 -9.50 -22.79
CA PRO A 46 25.98 -8.62 -23.20
C PRO A 46 26.50 -7.20 -23.49
N ASP A 47 26.08 -6.64 -24.64
CA ASP A 47 26.36 -5.24 -24.97
C ASP A 47 25.68 -4.28 -23.98
N PHE A 48 24.50 -4.67 -23.46
CA PHE A 48 23.71 -3.85 -22.55
C PHE A 48 22.91 -4.69 -21.56
N VAL A 49 22.86 -4.29 -20.28
CA VAL A 49 22.11 -4.98 -19.22
C VAL A 49 21.04 -4.08 -18.63
N ILE A 50 19.78 -4.49 -18.79
CA ILE A 50 18.62 -3.86 -18.15
C ILE A 50 18.19 -4.68 -16.94
N ALA A 51 18.05 -4.01 -15.81
CA ALA A 51 17.34 -4.54 -14.65
C ALA A 51 15.92 -3.98 -14.64
N LEU A 52 14.94 -4.85 -14.88
CA LEU A 52 13.52 -4.55 -14.73
C LEU A 52 13.09 -5.01 -13.34
N VAL A 53 12.86 -4.10 -12.42
CA VAL A 53 12.76 -4.42 -10.99
C VAL A 53 11.49 -3.85 -10.36
N HIS A 54 11.07 -4.45 -9.26
CA HIS A 54 9.97 -3.97 -8.43
C HIS A 54 10.45 -3.81 -6.99
N LEU A 55 11.33 -2.82 -6.78
CA LEU A 55 12.01 -2.55 -5.51
C LEU A 55 11.62 -1.18 -4.94
N GLY A 56 11.30 -0.22 -5.80
CA GLY A 56 11.02 1.15 -5.40
C GLY A 56 12.29 1.88 -4.95
N ASP A 57 12.15 3.20 -4.81
CA ASP A 57 13.24 4.12 -4.45
C ASP A 57 13.18 4.59 -2.99
N ILE A 58 12.13 4.20 -2.26
CA ILE A 58 11.88 4.63 -0.89
C ILE A 58 11.91 3.41 0.02
N LYS A 59 12.83 3.39 1.00
CA LYS A 59 12.83 2.39 2.07
C LYS A 59 11.54 2.49 2.88
N GLY A 60 10.77 1.40 2.92
CA GLY A 60 9.52 1.29 3.66
C GLY A 60 9.73 0.77 5.09
N ASP A 61 10.79 -0.01 5.26
CA ASP A 61 11.26 -0.56 6.52
C ASP A 61 12.81 -0.66 6.47
N PRO A 62 13.50 -0.91 7.60
CA PRO A 62 14.96 -0.97 7.64
C PRO A 62 15.59 -2.07 6.78
N VAL A 63 14.86 -3.15 6.48
CA VAL A 63 15.36 -4.28 5.68
C VAL A 63 14.99 -4.18 4.20
N HIS A 64 14.12 -3.23 3.82
CA HIS A 64 13.75 -2.99 2.43
C HIS A 64 14.96 -2.55 1.58
N ILE A 65 15.24 -3.30 0.51
CA ILE A 65 16.25 -3.00 -0.50
C ILE A 65 15.58 -2.29 -1.69
N THR A 66 16.08 -1.10 -2.01
CA THR A 66 15.58 -0.24 -3.09
C THR A 66 16.37 -0.40 -4.39
N SER A 67 15.88 0.14 -5.49
CA SER A 67 16.66 0.29 -6.73
C SER A 67 17.91 1.15 -6.54
N VAL A 68 17.89 2.10 -5.61
CA VAL A 68 19.07 2.89 -5.21
C VAL A 68 20.10 2.01 -4.50
N ASP A 69 19.69 1.11 -3.60
CA ASP A 69 20.59 0.15 -2.97
C ASP A 69 21.16 -0.83 -4.01
N LEU A 70 20.34 -1.28 -4.96
CA LEU A 70 20.78 -2.15 -6.07
C LEU A 70 21.90 -1.50 -6.89
N ALA A 71 21.69 -0.27 -7.36
CA ALA A 71 22.70 0.47 -8.11
C ALA A 71 23.98 0.74 -7.30
N ASN A 72 23.86 0.88 -5.97
CA ASN A 72 25.02 1.09 -5.10
C ASN A 72 25.85 -0.18 -4.86
N ASN A 73 25.23 -1.36 -4.91
CA ASN A 73 25.86 -2.61 -4.45
C ASN A 73 26.11 -3.63 -5.58
N THR A 74 25.84 -3.25 -6.83
CA THR A 74 26.06 -4.09 -8.01
C THR A 74 26.81 -3.32 -9.09
N HIS A 75 27.49 -4.05 -9.98
CA HIS A 75 28.21 -3.50 -11.13
C HIS A 75 27.81 -4.26 -12.39
N GLY A 76 27.79 -3.59 -13.53
CA GLY A 76 27.42 -4.19 -14.82
C GLY A 76 25.95 -4.05 -15.21
N ILE A 77 25.16 -3.29 -14.45
CA ILE A 77 23.81 -2.86 -14.87
C ILE A 77 23.93 -1.51 -15.58
N ASP A 78 23.34 -1.38 -16.76
CA ASP A 78 23.38 -0.15 -17.55
C ASP A 78 22.09 0.69 -17.43
N LEU A 79 20.97 0.09 -17.03
CA LEU A 79 19.69 0.76 -16.77
C LEU A 79 18.86 -0.01 -15.74
N ILE A 80 18.26 0.71 -14.80
CA ILE A 80 17.22 0.17 -13.92
C ILE A 80 15.87 0.80 -14.28
N ILE A 81 14.90 -0.05 -14.62
CA ILE A 81 13.49 0.33 -14.77
C ILE A 81 12.76 -0.19 -13.54
N ASP A 82 12.27 0.70 -12.68
CA ASP A 82 11.74 0.36 -11.37
C ASP A 82 10.23 0.65 -11.23
N GLY A 83 9.60 -0.06 -10.29
CA GLY A 83 8.21 0.10 -9.87
C GLY A 83 8.07 0.21 -8.35
N HIS A 84 7.05 -0.43 -7.78
CA HIS A 84 6.79 -0.55 -6.33
C HIS A 84 6.43 0.72 -5.56
N SER A 85 7.27 1.77 -5.60
CA SER A 85 7.05 3.02 -4.85
C SER A 85 6.02 3.95 -5.50
N HIS A 86 5.63 3.67 -6.74
CA HIS A 86 4.75 4.50 -7.57
C HIS A 86 5.36 5.88 -7.90
N SER A 87 6.68 6.02 -7.82
CA SER A 87 7.39 7.27 -8.08
C SER A 87 7.33 7.65 -9.57
N VAL A 88 7.13 8.95 -9.83
CA VAL A 88 7.19 9.52 -11.19
C VAL A 88 8.53 10.25 -11.34
N PHE A 89 9.42 9.73 -12.16
CA PHE A 89 10.73 10.34 -12.39
C PHE A 89 10.74 11.19 -13.65
N GLN A 90 10.56 12.51 -13.50
CA GLN A 90 10.64 13.46 -14.63
C GLN A 90 12.00 13.43 -15.34
N LYS A 91 13.06 13.09 -14.60
CA LYS A 91 14.40 12.82 -15.12
C LYS A 91 14.93 11.54 -14.44
N PRO A 92 15.82 10.77 -15.09
CA PRO A 92 16.42 9.61 -14.46
C PRO A 92 17.14 10.00 -13.17
N LEU A 93 16.97 9.20 -12.12
CA LEU A 93 17.81 9.26 -10.94
C LEU A 93 19.10 8.50 -11.27
N VAL A 94 20.26 9.16 -11.22
CA VAL A 94 21.54 8.51 -11.58
C VAL A 94 22.31 8.16 -10.32
N ILE A 95 22.56 6.87 -10.10
CA ILE A 95 23.30 6.35 -8.95
C ILE A 95 24.52 5.57 -9.48
N ASN A 96 25.73 5.99 -9.10
CA ASN A 96 26.99 5.39 -9.57
C ASN A 96 27.07 5.22 -11.10
N GLY A 97 26.55 6.20 -11.84
CA GLY A 97 26.52 6.18 -13.31
C GLY A 97 25.39 5.34 -13.92
N VAL A 98 24.61 4.63 -13.10
CA VAL A 98 23.45 3.84 -13.55
C VAL A 98 22.18 4.71 -13.48
N PRO A 99 21.52 4.99 -14.60
CA PRO A 99 20.21 5.66 -14.61
C PRO A 99 19.11 4.73 -14.10
N ILE A 100 18.25 5.26 -13.23
CA ILE A 100 17.06 4.64 -12.69
C ILE A 100 15.84 5.43 -13.16
N VAL A 101 14.85 4.75 -13.74
CA VAL A 101 13.63 5.36 -14.28
C VAL A 101 12.38 4.69 -13.71
N SER A 102 11.31 5.47 -13.54
CA SER A 102 9.99 4.97 -13.16
C SER A 102 8.89 5.88 -13.72
N ALA A 103 7.78 5.27 -14.14
CA ALA A 103 6.66 5.93 -14.82
C ALA A 103 5.40 6.04 -13.94
N GLY A 104 5.57 6.06 -12.61
CA GLY A 104 4.45 6.17 -11.68
C GLY A 104 3.63 4.88 -11.58
N SER A 105 2.31 5.02 -11.62
CA SER A 105 1.36 3.91 -11.48
C SER A 105 0.07 4.16 -12.26
N ASN A 106 -0.79 3.14 -12.33
CA ASN A 106 -2.12 3.22 -12.95
C ASN A 106 -2.12 3.65 -14.42
N ASN A 107 -1.02 3.36 -15.14
CA ASN A 107 -0.81 3.79 -16.53
C ASN A 107 -0.98 5.30 -16.74
N ARG A 108 -0.81 6.14 -15.71
CA ARG A 108 -0.90 7.59 -15.86
C ARG A 108 0.19 8.14 -16.78
N TYR A 109 1.34 7.50 -16.81
CA TYR A 109 2.42 7.84 -17.72
C TYR A 109 2.95 6.61 -18.46
N ILE A 110 3.36 6.83 -19.71
CA ILE A 110 4.25 5.92 -20.43
C ILE A 110 5.66 6.49 -20.37
N GLY A 111 6.59 5.69 -19.88
CA GLY A 111 8.02 5.98 -19.89
C GLY A 111 8.70 5.54 -21.18
N LYS A 112 9.40 6.46 -21.86
CA LYS A 112 10.19 6.18 -23.06
C LYS A 112 11.68 6.40 -22.79
N ALA A 113 12.42 5.31 -22.65
CA ALA A 113 13.88 5.31 -22.60
C ALA A 113 14.46 5.02 -24.00
N VAL A 114 15.16 6.00 -24.58
CA VAL A 114 15.88 5.84 -25.85
C VAL A 114 17.36 5.62 -25.55
N LEU A 115 17.83 4.41 -25.85
CA LEU A 115 19.21 3.99 -25.62
C LEU A 115 20.11 4.29 -26.83
N ASN A 116 21.27 4.88 -26.58
CA ASN A 116 22.36 4.97 -27.54
C ASN A 116 23.37 3.83 -27.27
N LEU A 117 23.45 2.87 -28.19
CA LEU A 117 24.33 1.70 -28.03
C LEU A 117 25.83 2.03 -28.08
N LYS A 118 26.23 3.18 -28.65
CA LYS A 118 27.65 3.54 -28.78
C LYS A 118 28.25 4.04 -27.47
N ASP A 119 27.52 4.87 -26.73
CA ASP A 119 27.98 5.49 -25.49
C ASP A 119 27.16 5.08 -24.26
N LYS A 120 26.26 4.12 -24.44
CA LYS A 120 25.33 3.58 -23.43
C LYS A 120 24.45 4.62 -22.74
N LYS A 121 24.34 5.83 -23.30
CA LYS A 121 23.51 6.90 -22.71
C LYS A 121 22.04 6.67 -23.00
N ILE A 122 21.21 7.10 -22.06
CA ILE A 122 19.76 7.00 -22.15
C ILE A 122 19.13 8.39 -22.16
N LYS A 123 18.23 8.63 -23.12
CA LYS A 123 17.32 9.77 -23.11
C LYS A 123 15.95 9.30 -22.63
N TRP A 124 15.53 9.82 -21.48
CA TRP A 124 14.23 9.52 -20.87
C TRP A 124 13.20 10.60 -21.18
N ASN A 125 11.98 10.17 -21.52
CA ASN A 125 10.83 11.06 -21.67
C ASN A 125 9.61 10.38 -21.04
N LEU A 126 8.80 11.13 -20.31
CA LEU A 126 7.50 10.69 -19.83
C LEU A 126 6.41 11.30 -20.69
N VAL A 127 5.43 10.48 -21.05
CA VAL A 127 4.21 10.91 -21.73
C VAL A 127 3.05 10.67 -20.77
N GLU A 128 2.37 11.74 -20.33
CA GLU A 128 1.14 11.61 -19.54
C GLU A 128 0.01 11.14 -20.46
N LEU A 129 -0.70 10.09 -20.06
CA LEU A 129 -1.86 9.60 -20.78
C LEU A 129 -3.10 10.28 -20.25
N THR A 130 -3.63 11.22 -21.02
CA THR A 130 -4.91 11.87 -20.73
C THR A 130 -5.90 11.60 -21.87
N SER A 131 -7.19 11.49 -21.56
CA SER A 131 -8.25 11.37 -22.57
C SER A 131 -8.40 12.62 -23.44
N LYS A 132 -7.73 13.73 -23.09
CA LYS A 132 -7.68 14.93 -23.92
C LYS A 132 -6.67 14.79 -25.06
N ASP A 133 -5.58 14.05 -24.81
CA ASP A 133 -4.44 13.96 -25.73
C ASP A 133 -4.45 12.65 -26.54
N PHE A 134 -5.22 11.64 -26.11
CA PHE A 134 -5.29 10.32 -26.73
C PHE A 134 -6.74 9.83 -26.79
N ASP A 135 -7.18 9.49 -28.00
CA ASP A 135 -8.44 8.78 -28.21
C ASP A 135 -8.31 7.31 -27.79
N LEU A 136 -9.44 6.68 -27.45
CA LEU A 136 -9.49 5.25 -27.23
C LEU A 136 -9.26 4.52 -28.56
N ASP A 137 -8.49 3.44 -28.51
CA ASP A 137 -8.31 2.54 -29.65
C ASP A 137 -9.58 1.67 -29.84
N ASP A 138 -10.18 1.72 -31.02
CA ASP A 138 -11.46 1.06 -31.30
C ASP A 138 -11.40 -0.47 -31.14
N GLU A 139 -10.28 -1.10 -31.53
CA GLU A 139 -10.09 -2.55 -31.41
C GLU A 139 -9.99 -2.95 -29.93
N MET A 140 -9.15 -2.27 -29.17
CA MET A 140 -9.02 -2.49 -27.74
C MET A 140 -10.32 -2.19 -26.99
N ASN A 141 -11.03 -1.12 -27.36
CA ASN A 141 -12.31 -0.78 -26.75
C ASN A 141 -13.35 -1.87 -27.06
N GLY A 142 -13.39 -2.38 -28.29
CA GLY A 142 -14.26 -3.50 -28.67
C GLY A 142 -13.99 -4.77 -27.84
N ILE A 143 -12.73 -5.03 -27.47
CA ILE A 143 -12.35 -6.14 -26.59
C ILE A 143 -12.79 -5.89 -25.13
N LEU A 144 -12.66 -4.65 -24.63
CA LEU A 144 -12.92 -4.32 -23.22
C LEU A 144 -14.39 -4.07 -22.90
N GLU A 145 -15.16 -3.50 -23.84
CA GLU A 145 -16.56 -3.11 -23.67
C GLU A 145 -17.46 -4.20 -23.05
N PRO A 146 -17.41 -5.48 -23.49
CA PRO A 146 -18.21 -6.53 -22.87
C PRO A 146 -17.91 -6.73 -21.38
N PHE A 147 -16.64 -6.66 -20.99
CA PHE A 147 -16.22 -6.80 -19.59
C PHE A 147 -16.62 -5.58 -18.77
N ILE A 148 -16.44 -4.37 -19.33
CA ILE A 148 -16.87 -3.11 -18.71
C ILE A 148 -18.37 -3.17 -18.42
N ARG A 149 -19.19 -3.54 -19.40
CA ARG A 149 -20.65 -3.61 -19.24
C ARG A 149 -21.08 -4.57 -18.13
N ILE A 150 -20.54 -5.79 -18.11
CA ILE A 150 -20.86 -6.80 -17.08
C ILE A 150 -20.52 -6.28 -15.68
N HIS A 151 -19.37 -5.62 -15.52
CA HIS A 151 -18.97 -5.05 -14.25
C HIS A 151 -19.80 -3.82 -13.87
N ASP A 152 -20.12 -2.95 -14.82
CA ASP A 152 -20.91 -1.75 -14.59
C ASP A 152 -22.33 -2.08 -14.13
N GLU A 153 -22.97 -3.08 -14.74
CA GLU A 153 -24.28 -3.58 -14.29
C GLU A 153 -24.25 -4.07 -12.83
N ALA A 154 -23.16 -4.72 -12.41
CA ALA A 154 -23.02 -5.23 -11.05
C ALA A 154 -22.59 -4.16 -10.03
N LEU A 155 -21.83 -3.16 -10.45
CA LEU A 155 -21.09 -2.26 -9.55
C LEU A 155 -21.62 -0.82 -9.52
N ASN A 156 -22.37 -0.37 -10.53
CA ASN A 156 -22.90 1.00 -10.58
C ASN A 156 -24.14 1.20 -9.68
N SER A 157 -24.54 0.20 -8.91
CA SER A 157 -25.62 0.36 -7.92
C SER A 157 -25.23 1.43 -6.89
N LYS A 158 -26.11 2.43 -6.76
CA LYS A 158 -25.97 3.54 -5.80
C LYS A 158 -26.04 3.01 -4.37
N ILE A 159 -25.05 3.38 -3.57
CA ILE A 159 -24.96 3.07 -2.14
C ILE A 159 -25.47 4.23 -1.28
N ILE A 160 -25.02 5.45 -1.58
CA ILE A 160 -25.35 6.66 -0.82
C ILE A 160 -25.17 7.90 -1.70
N THR A 161 -25.71 9.04 -1.29
CA THR A 161 -25.30 10.36 -1.79
C THR A 161 -24.47 11.07 -0.71
N LEU A 162 -23.20 11.35 -0.99
CA LEU A 162 -22.34 12.14 -0.12
C LEU A 162 -22.50 13.63 -0.39
N LYS A 163 -22.64 14.43 0.68
CA LYS A 163 -22.69 15.89 0.57
C LYS A 163 -21.30 16.47 0.36
N GLU A 164 -20.34 15.98 1.13
CA GLU A 164 -18.95 16.40 1.08
C GLU A 164 -18.05 15.26 0.57
N PRO A 165 -16.98 15.58 -0.17
CA PRO A 165 -16.07 14.57 -0.70
C PRO A 165 -15.11 14.05 0.38
N LEU A 166 -14.72 12.78 0.26
CA LEU A 166 -13.68 12.13 1.06
C LEU A 166 -12.39 12.00 0.23
N LEU A 167 -11.79 13.13 -0.13
CA LEU A 167 -10.68 13.19 -1.09
C LEU A 167 -9.30 13.29 -0.46
N PHE A 168 -8.31 12.86 -1.25
CA PHE A 168 -6.89 13.12 -1.04
C PHE A 168 -6.15 13.06 -2.37
N GLU A 169 -5.08 13.84 -2.49
CA GLU A 169 -4.23 13.89 -3.68
C GLU A 169 -2.79 13.53 -3.32
N ASN A 170 -1.93 13.28 -4.32
CA ASN A 170 -0.49 13.16 -4.16
C ASN A 170 -0.03 12.24 -3.00
N ASN A 171 -0.77 11.16 -2.76
CA ASN A 171 -0.56 10.22 -1.65
C ASN A 171 -0.58 10.86 -0.24
N GLU A 172 -1.23 12.02 -0.04
CA GLU A 172 -1.32 12.71 1.25
C GLU A 172 -1.77 11.81 2.41
N ILE A 173 -2.63 10.82 2.12
CA ILE A 173 -3.08 9.81 3.08
C ILE A 173 -1.93 9.06 3.75
N ARG A 174 -0.76 8.98 3.10
CA ARG A 174 0.45 8.33 3.66
C ARG A 174 1.32 9.26 4.52
N PHE A 175 0.88 10.49 4.76
CA PHE A 175 1.63 11.51 5.49
C PHE A 175 0.85 12.12 6.66
N LYS A 176 -0.48 12.12 6.60
CA LYS A 176 -1.35 12.75 7.62
C LYS A 176 -2.66 11.97 7.81
N GLN A 177 -3.28 12.16 8.97
CA GLN A 177 -4.64 11.68 9.21
C GLN A 177 -5.63 12.42 8.30
N LEU A 178 -6.57 11.69 7.71
CA LEU A 178 -7.59 12.25 6.82
C LEU A 178 -9.00 11.77 7.18
N PRO A 179 -10.05 12.54 6.79
CA PRO A 179 -11.44 12.14 7.05
C PRO A 179 -11.78 10.74 6.54
N ILE A 180 -11.35 10.38 5.32
CA ILE A 180 -11.59 9.04 4.76
C ILE A 180 -11.01 7.93 5.65
N GLY A 181 -9.78 8.11 6.15
CA GLY A 181 -9.14 7.14 7.04
C GLY A 181 -9.92 6.95 8.35
N ARG A 182 -10.47 8.04 8.89
CA ARG A 182 -11.34 7.98 10.08
C ARG A 182 -12.66 7.26 9.80
N HIS A 183 -13.35 7.55 8.70
CA HIS A 183 -14.60 6.84 8.38
C HIS A 183 -14.37 5.36 8.10
N VAL A 184 -13.26 5.01 7.43
CA VAL A 184 -12.89 3.62 7.19
C VAL A 184 -12.62 2.90 8.51
N THR A 185 -11.82 3.46 9.40
CA THR A 185 -11.57 2.84 10.72
C THR A 185 -12.83 2.77 11.60
N ASP A 186 -13.69 3.79 11.59
CA ASP A 186 -14.99 3.77 12.28
C ASP A 186 -15.91 2.66 11.71
N SER A 187 -15.87 2.39 10.40
CA SER A 187 -16.63 1.29 9.79
C SER A 187 -16.18 -0.09 10.28
N MET A 188 -14.88 -0.28 10.49
CA MET A 188 -14.31 -1.52 11.01
C MET A 188 -14.77 -1.77 12.45
N ILE A 189 -14.76 -0.73 13.28
CA ILE A 189 -15.29 -0.78 14.65
C ILE A 189 -16.79 -1.08 14.63
N ASN A 190 -17.56 -0.43 13.77
CA ASN A 190 -19.00 -0.63 13.64
C ASN A 190 -19.34 -2.08 13.27
N LEU A 191 -18.62 -2.65 12.31
CA LEU A 191 -18.79 -4.05 11.92
C LEU A 191 -18.55 -4.99 13.10
N LEU A 192 -17.42 -4.85 13.80
CA LEU A 192 -17.11 -5.70 14.95
C LEU A 192 -18.15 -5.58 16.07
N PHE A 193 -18.73 -4.40 16.27
CA PHE A 193 -19.82 -4.21 17.21
C PHE A 193 -21.06 -5.05 16.84
N LYS A 194 -21.38 -5.21 15.54
CA LYS A 194 -22.46 -6.10 15.08
C LYS A 194 -22.18 -7.58 15.42
N PHE A 195 -20.91 -7.97 15.53
CA PHE A 195 -20.49 -9.29 16.00
C PHE A 195 -20.40 -9.40 17.53
N GLY A 196 -20.83 -8.38 18.29
CA GLY A 196 -20.77 -8.36 19.75
C GLY A 196 -19.38 -8.04 20.31
N ILE A 197 -18.42 -7.65 19.45
CA ILE A 197 -17.05 -7.32 19.83
C ILE A 197 -16.92 -5.80 19.96
N LYS A 198 -16.61 -5.33 21.18
CA LYS A 198 -16.40 -3.90 21.45
C LYS A 198 -14.93 -3.55 21.25
N ALA A 199 -14.58 -3.10 20.05
CA ALA A 199 -13.26 -2.53 19.81
C ALA A 199 -13.08 -1.19 20.57
N ASP A 200 -11.87 -0.98 21.07
CA ASP A 200 -11.44 0.24 21.74
C ASP A 200 -11.02 1.33 20.75
N PHE A 201 -10.41 0.94 19.63
CA PHE A 201 -10.07 1.81 18.52
C PHE A 201 -9.82 0.99 17.25
N GLY A 202 -9.66 1.67 16.12
CA GLY A 202 -9.38 1.05 14.82
C GLY A 202 -8.11 1.60 14.18
N ILE A 203 -7.38 0.74 13.49
CA ILE A 203 -6.20 1.10 12.70
C ILE A 203 -6.27 0.43 11.33
N ILE A 204 -5.95 1.21 10.29
CA ILE A 204 -5.72 0.70 8.95
C ILE A 204 -4.46 1.34 8.36
N ASN A 205 -3.68 0.59 7.58
CA ASN A 205 -2.56 1.14 6.83
C ASN A 205 -3.09 1.95 5.63
N SER A 206 -2.51 3.12 5.40
CA SER A 206 -2.92 4.04 4.34
C SER A 206 -2.79 3.43 2.95
N GLY A 207 -1.92 2.45 2.77
CA GLY A 207 -1.76 1.66 1.55
C GLY A 207 -3.02 0.90 1.14
N ALA A 208 -3.92 0.60 2.08
CA ALA A 208 -5.19 -0.08 1.81
C ALA A 208 -6.26 0.84 1.19
N ILE A 209 -6.09 2.17 1.30
CA ILE A 209 -6.99 3.18 0.72
C ILE A 209 -6.30 3.82 -0.48
N ARG A 210 -6.78 3.52 -1.68
CA ARG A 210 -6.11 3.78 -2.97
C ARG A 210 -6.57 5.03 -3.68
N SER A 211 -7.78 5.49 -3.40
CA SER A 211 -8.31 6.76 -3.89
C SER A 211 -9.29 7.36 -2.88
N GLY A 212 -9.52 8.66 -3.01
CA GLY A 212 -10.65 9.30 -2.35
C GLY A 212 -11.98 8.98 -3.03
N ILE A 213 -13.07 9.45 -2.42
CA ILE A 213 -14.44 9.29 -2.92
C ILE A 213 -15.04 10.68 -3.12
N ASN A 214 -15.56 10.94 -4.32
CA ASN A 214 -16.17 12.22 -4.66
C ASN A 214 -17.51 12.43 -3.92
N ALA A 215 -17.92 13.69 -3.80
CA ALA A 215 -19.28 14.03 -3.41
C ALA A 215 -20.28 13.62 -4.51
N GLY A 216 -21.56 13.54 -4.15
CA GLY A 216 -22.63 13.09 -5.03
C GLY A 216 -22.94 11.61 -4.85
N ASP A 217 -23.50 11.00 -5.89
CA ASP A 217 -23.92 9.60 -5.85
C ASP A 217 -22.70 8.68 -5.87
N VAL A 218 -22.56 7.89 -4.81
CA VAL A 218 -21.47 6.93 -4.62
C VAL A 218 -22.01 5.53 -4.89
N SER A 219 -21.36 4.84 -5.82
CA SER A 219 -21.66 3.48 -6.21
C SER A 219 -20.76 2.44 -5.51
N LYS A 220 -21.09 1.15 -5.64
CA LYS A 220 -20.19 0.07 -5.20
C LYS A 220 -18.85 0.11 -5.94
N LYS A 221 -18.85 0.50 -7.23
CA LYS A 221 -17.65 0.69 -8.05
C LYS A 221 -16.69 1.69 -7.41
N ASP A 222 -17.20 2.83 -6.95
CA ASP A 222 -16.38 3.88 -6.32
C ASP A 222 -15.68 3.38 -5.05
N ILE A 223 -16.41 2.61 -4.23
CA ILE A 223 -15.83 2.02 -3.00
C ILE A 223 -14.77 0.97 -3.34
N LEU A 224 -15.00 0.13 -4.34
CA LEU A 224 -14.02 -0.88 -4.77
C LEU A 224 -12.77 -0.25 -5.40
N ILE A 225 -12.90 0.86 -6.13
CA ILE A 225 -11.73 1.61 -6.63
C ILE A 225 -10.92 2.17 -5.44
N SER A 226 -11.60 2.69 -4.42
CA SER A 226 -10.97 3.23 -3.22
C SER A 226 -10.32 2.16 -2.34
N MET A 227 -10.97 1.00 -2.15
CA MET A 227 -10.48 -0.10 -1.31
C MET A 227 -10.56 -1.43 -2.06
N PRO A 228 -9.64 -1.67 -3.03
CA PRO A 228 -9.73 -2.78 -3.96
C PRO A 228 -9.27 -4.11 -3.37
N PHE A 229 -8.59 -4.09 -2.23
CA PHE A 229 -8.06 -5.30 -1.63
C PHE A 229 -9.15 -6.04 -0.86
N PRO A 230 -9.28 -7.37 -1.04
CA PRO A 230 -10.29 -8.18 -0.35
C PRO A 230 -9.86 -8.51 1.09
N ASN A 231 -9.19 -7.59 1.78
CA ASN A 231 -8.81 -7.75 3.17
C ASN A 231 -10.06 -7.84 4.04
N THR A 232 -10.09 -8.76 5.01
CA THR A 232 -11.21 -8.91 5.95
C THR A 232 -10.97 -8.10 7.22
N ILE A 233 -12.05 -7.77 7.94
CA ILE A 233 -11.93 -7.05 9.22
C ILE A 233 -11.70 -8.05 10.35
N SER A 234 -10.66 -7.79 11.13
CA SER A 234 -10.25 -8.59 12.28
C SER A 234 -10.25 -7.77 13.57
N ALA A 235 -10.39 -8.46 14.69
CA ALA A 235 -10.17 -7.96 16.04
C ALA A 235 -8.94 -8.64 16.65
N VAL A 236 -8.08 -7.86 17.30
CA VAL A 236 -6.92 -8.35 18.05
C VAL A 236 -6.85 -7.62 19.38
N SER A 237 -6.64 -8.34 20.48
CA SER A 237 -6.44 -7.73 21.80
C SER A 237 -4.96 -7.67 22.16
N LEU A 238 -4.49 -6.49 22.56
CA LEU A 238 -3.14 -6.25 23.08
C LEU A 238 -3.20 -5.72 24.52
N LYS A 239 -2.19 -6.03 25.33
CA LYS A 239 -2.00 -5.34 26.62
C LYS A 239 -1.58 -3.88 26.37
N GLY A 240 -1.81 -3.01 27.35
CA GLY A 240 -1.52 -1.58 27.21
C GLY A 240 -0.03 -1.28 26.95
N ASP A 241 0.89 -2.07 27.48
CA ASP A 241 2.32 -1.98 27.16
C ASP A 241 2.63 -2.36 25.68
N GLU A 242 1.99 -3.40 25.17
CA GLU A 242 2.07 -3.79 23.75
C GLU A 242 1.42 -2.76 22.82
N VAL A 243 0.35 -2.09 23.27
CA VAL A 243 -0.24 -0.94 22.55
C VAL A 243 0.74 0.24 22.52
N MET A 244 1.45 0.52 23.61
CA MET A 244 2.52 1.53 23.59
C MET A 244 3.65 1.17 22.61
N GLU A 245 4.05 -0.11 22.54
CA GLU A 245 5.01 -0.62 21.55
C GLU A 245 4.48 -0.43 20.11
N LEU A 246 3.21 -0.77 19.87
CA LEU A 246 2.54 -0.55 18.58
C LEU A 246 2.57 0.92 18.15
N PHE A 247 2.23 1.84 19.06
CA PHE A 247 2.22 3.26 18.72
C PHE A 247 3.63 3.84 18.54
N ASN A 248 4.62 3.38 19.30
CA ASN A 248 6.02 3.73 19.07
C ASN A 248 6.48 3.29 17.67
N TYR A 249 6.03 2.12 17.20
CA TYR A 249 6.26 1.71 15.82
C TYR A 249 5.55 2.64 14.83
N ILE A 250 4.25 2.93 15.02
CA ILE A 250 3.45 3.80 14.14
C ILE A 250 4.10 5.17 13.89
N ILE A 251 4.57 5.84 14.95
CA ILE A 251 5.17 7.18 14.82
C ILE A 251 6.55 7.16 14.13
N ASN A 252 7.19 5.98 14.04
CA ASN A 252 8.47 5.79 13.38
C ASN A 252 8.34 5.26 11.94
N ILE A 253 7.12 5.00 11.47
CA ILE A 253 6.87 4.70 10.05
C ILE A 253 7.24 5.94 9.23
N LYS A 254 8.08 5.73 8.21
CA LYS A 254 8.51 6.81 7.33
C LYS A 254 7.30 7.41 6.59
N PRO A 255 7.08 8.74 6.65
CA PRO A 255 6.01 9.37 5.88
C PRO A 255 6.13 9.08 4.38
N GLY A 256 4.99 8.84 3.73
CA GLY A 256 4.90 8.43 2.32
C GLY A 256 4.85 6.92 2.11
N PHE A 257 5.13 6.12 3.13
CA PHE A 257 5.00 4.67 3.06
C PHE A 257 3.55 4.21 3.22
N GLY A 258 3.18 3.10 2.55
CA GLY A 258 1.85 2.51 2.63
C GLY A 258 1.45 2.14 4.07
N GLY A 259 2.42 1.75 4.90
CA GLY A 259 2.21 1.40 6.29
C GLY A 259 1.74 2.53 7.20
N PHE A 260 1.77 3.80 6.78
CA PHE A 260 1.32 4.93 7.62
C PHE A 260 -0.09 4.67 8.16
N ALA A 261 -0.28 4.73 9.49
CA ALA A 261 -1.55 4.39 10.12
C ALA A 261 -2.59 5.50 9.90
N GLN A 262 -3.79 5.16 9.42
CA GLN A 262 -5.01 5.93 9.68
C GLN A 262 -5.69 5.35 10.93
N ILE A 263 -6.10 6.22 11.84
CA ILE A 263 -6.54 5.83 13.19
C ILE A 263 -7.95 6.38 13.47
N SER A 264 -8.78 5.60 14.15
CA SER A 264 -10.12 6.03 14.55
C SER A 264 -10.07 7.23 15.50
N LYS A 265 -11.21 7.93 15.62
CA LYS A 265 -11.33 9.12 16.47
C LYS A 265 -11.10 8.86 17.96
N ASP A 266 -11.15 7.59 18.37
CA ASP A 266 -11.01 7.17 19.77
C ASP A 266 -9.60 7.37 20.33
N VAL A 267 -8.60 7.68 19.48
CA VAL A 267 -7.21 7.79 19.89
C VAL A 267 -6.73 9.24 19.83
N SER A 268 -5.99 9.67 20.85
CA SER A 268 -5.23 10.92 20.83
C SER A 268 -3.87 10.73 21.49
N PHE A 269 -2.84 11.41 20.97
CA PHE A 269 -1.49 11.39 21.53
C PHE A 269 -0.68 12.60 21.07
N THR A 270 0.47 12.79 21.70
CA THR A 270 1.50 13.77 21.33
C THR A 270 2.78 13.06 20.95
N ILE A 271 3.56 13.63 20.02
CA ILE A 271 4.85 13.06 19.59
C ILE A 271 5.95 13.98 20.10
N ASP A 272 6.91 13.42 20.84
CA ASP A 272 8.18 14.09 21.09
C ASP A 272 9.06 13.92 19.84
N SER A 273 9.16 14.98 19.04
CA SER A 273 9.96 14.96 17.81
C SER A 273 11.46 14.81 18.06
N SER A 274 11.95 15.16 19.26
CA SER A 274 13.38 15.09 19.59
C SER A 274 13.80 13.64 19.84
N ASN A 275 12.98 12.91 20.59
CA ASN A 275 13.26 11.53 20.98
C ASN A 275 12.55 10.49 20.09
N LYS A 276 11.66 10.93 19.20
CA LYS A 276 10.78 10.08 18.37
C LYS A 276 9.98 9.08 19.20
N THR A 277 9.42 9.56 20.30
CA THR A 277 8.63 8.77 21.26
C THR A 277 7.21 9.31 21.36
N ILE A 278 6.28 8.42 21.72
CA ILE A 278 4.90 8.80 21.99
C ILE A 278 4.73 9.30 23.43
N LEU A 279 3.97 10.37 23.59
CA LEU A 279 3.60 10.96 24.88
C LEU A 279 2.08 11.09 24.96
N ASN A 280 1.53 10.97 26.17
CA ASN A 280 0.10 11.19 26.47
C ASN A 280 -0.86 10.38 25.59
N LEU A 281 -0.54 9.12 25.28
CA LEU A 281 -1.45 8.24 24.55
C LEU A 281 -2.72 8.01 25.36
N LYS A 282 -3.86 8.37 24.77
CA LYS A 282 -5.20 8.18 25.33
C LYS A 282 -6.07 7.40 24.36
N ILE A 283 -6.86 6.48 24.93
CA ILE A 283 -7.87 5.71 24.22
C ILE A 283 -9.23 6.04 24.85
N LYS A 284 -10.18 6.52 24.06
CA LYS A 284 -11.48 7.04 24.50
C LYS A 284 -11.33 8.09 25.61
N ASN A 285 -10.40 9.02 25.41
CA ASN A 285 -10.01 10.10 26.35
C ASN A 285 -9.36 9.65 27.68
N GLU A 286 -9.21 8.34 27.91
CA GLU A 286 -8.55 7.82 29.10
C GLU A 286 -7.06 7.51 28.84
N PRO A 287 -6.15 7.86 29.76
CA PRO A 287 -4.75 7.44 29.67
C PRO A 287 -4.63 5.93 29.51
N ILE A 288 -3.65 5.49 28.73
CA ILE A 288 -3.41 4.06 28.57
C ILE A 288 -2.97 3.41 29.88
N ASN A 289 -3.57 2.27 30.21
CA ASN A 289 -3.24 1.44 31.35
C ASN A 289 -2.41 0.24 30.88
N PRO A 290 -1.13 0.12 31.26
CA PRO A 290 -0.23 -0.94 30.77
C PRO A 290 -0.77 -2.37 30.96
N SER A 291 -1.53 -2.61 32.03
CA SER A 291 -2.03 -3.95 32.38
C SER A 291 -3.40 -4.29 31.80
N LYS A 292 -4.10 -3.30 31.22
CA LYS A 292 -5.43 -3.49 30.65
C LYS A 292 -5.31 -4.07 29.23
N LEU A 293 -6.24 -4.94 28.84
CA LEU A 293 -6.41 -5.38 27.45
C LEU A 293 -7.20 -4.34 26.66
N TYR A 294 -6.72 -4.05 25.45
CA TYR A 294 -7.35 -3.17 24.47
C TYR A 294 -7.65 -3.96 23.21
N THR A 295 -8.91 -3.95 22.78
CA THR A 295 -9.34 -4.61 21.53
C THR A 295 -9.20 -3.65 20.37
N ILE A 296 -8.52 -4.06 19.30
CA ILE A 296 -8.18 -3.20 18.16
C ILE A 296 -8.89 -3.76 16.92
N ALA A 297 -9.62 -2.92 16.21
CA ALA A 297 -10.14 -3.22 14.88
C ALA A 297 -9.02 -3.01 13.84
N VAL A 298 -8.66 -4.05 13.10
CA VAL A 298 -7.61 -4.02 12.07
C VAL A 298 -8.06 -4.82 10.85
N THR A 299 -7.34 -4.73 9.74
CA THR A 299 -7.49 -5.71 8.65
C THR A 299 -6.76 -7.01 9.01
N ASP A 300 -7.16 -8.12 8.42
CA ASP A 300 -6.43 -9.40 8.47
C ASP A 300 -4.96 -9.25 8.02
N PHE A 301 -4.72 -8.41 7.02
CA PHE A 301 -3.38 -8.03 6.57
C PHE A 301 -2.52 -7.51 7.74
N LEU A 302 -3.01 -6.51 8.48
CA LEU A 302 -2.30 -5.97 9.63
C LEU A 302 -2.24 -6.95 10.81
N ALA A 303 -3.32 -7.68 11.09
CA ALA A 303 -3.37 -8.69 12.15
C ALA A 303 -2.28 -9.78 11.97
N ASN A 304 -1.91 -10.07 10.72
CA ASN A 304 -0.86 -11.02 10.37
C ASN A 304 0.54 -10.40 10.29
N GLY A 305 0.69 -9.11 10.62
CA GLY A 305 1.97 -8.40 10.66
C GLY A 305 2.33 -7.65 9.37
N GLY A 306 1.35 -7.47 8.48
CA GLY A 306 1.52 -6.71 7.24
C GLY A 306 2.07 -5.31 7.46
N ASP A 307 2.82 -4.80 6.49
CA ASP A 307 3.52 -3.50 6.52
C ASP A 307 4.50 -3.30 7.69
N GLY A 308 4.80 -4.34 8.48
CA GLY A 308 5.70 -4.27 9.63
C GLY A 308 4.98 -4.19 10.98
N TYR A 309 3.65 -4.33 11.01
CA TYR A 309 2.84 -4.36 12.24
C TYR A 309 2.98 -5.69 13.01
N ALA A 310 4.21 -6.23 13.11
CA ALA A 310 4.52 -7.53 13.71
C ALA A 310 4.03 -7.67 15.16
N ILE A 311 3.94 -6.55 15.90
CA ILE A 311 3.34 -6.48 17.24
C ILE A 311 1.94 -7.08 17.29
N LEU A 312 1.11 -6.89 16.25
CA LEU A 312 -0.26 -7.39 16.20
C LEU A 312 -0.31 -8.93 16.18
N LYS A 313 0.78 -9.60 15.77
CA LYS A 313 0.86 -11.06 15.84
C LYS A 313 0.90 -11.58 17.27
N LYS A 314 1.42 -10.80 18.23
CA LYS A 314 1.47 -11.15 19.66
C LYS A 314 0.07 -11.16 20.30
N GLY A 315 -0.88 -10.43 19.71
CA GLY A 315 -2.18 -10.22 20.33
C GLY A 315 -2.99 -11.50 20.50
N ILE A 316 -3.87 -11.46 21.50
CA ILE A 316 -4.76 -12.54 21.92
C ILE A 316 -6.20 -12.22 21.51
N ASN A 317 -7.13 -13.14 21.80
CA ASN A 317 -8.55 -13.00 21.47
C ASN A 317 -8.78 -12.60 20.01
N LYS A 318 -8.03 -13.24 19.10
CA LYS A 318 -8.12 -12.94 17.67
C LYS A 318 -9.46 -13.40 17.13
N PHE A 319 -10.07 -12.55 16.32
CA PHE A 319 -11.31 -12.83 15.60
C PHE A 319 -11.19 -12.27 14.19
N ASP A 320 -11.63 -13.04 13.20
CA ASP A 320 -11.79 -12.58 11.81
C ASP A 320 -13.28 -12.63 11.47
N SER A 321 -13.83 -11.49 11.06
CA SER A 321 -15.24 -11.40 10.67
C SER A 321 -15.57 -12.15 9.37
N SER A 322 -14.55 -12.46 8.55
CA SER A 322 -14.69 -12.90 7.16
C SER A 322 -15.43 -11.91 6.24
N VAL A 323 -15.72 -10.70 6.72
CA VAL A 323 -16.35 -9.63 5.95
C VAL A 323 -15.26 -8.71 5.44
N THR A 324 -15.30 -8.40 4.14
CA THR A 324 -14.27 -7.57 3.50
C THR A 324 -14.38 -6.11 3.94
N LEU A 325 -13.26 -5.39 3.88
CA LEU A 325 -13.19 -3.96 4.20
C LEU A 325 -14.17 -3.13 3.37
N ASN A 326 -14.28 -3.41 2.07
CA ASN A 326 -15.18 -2.68 1.19
C ASN A 326 -16.66 -2.93 1.54
N GLU A 327 -17.04 -4.16 1.90
CA GLU A 327 -18.40 -4.49 2.36
C GLU A 327 -18.70 -3.82 3.70
N ALA A 328 -17.78 -3.90 4.65
CA ALA A 328 -17.89 -3.23 5.94
C ALA A 328 -18.13 -1.73 5.78
N PHE A 329 -17.38 -1.09 4.88
CA PHE A 329 -17.51 0.33 4.59
C PHE A 329 -18.83 0.66 3.88
N ILE A 330 -19.26 -0.14 2.90
CA ILE A 330 -20.56 0.01 2.22
C ILE A 330 -21.71 -0.04 3.23
N GLU A 331 -21.69 -1.02 4.13
CA GLU A 331 -22.71 -1.13 5.17
C GLU A 331 -22.70 0.06 6.12
N TYR A 332 -21.52 0.49 6.55
CA TYR A 332 -21.37 1.65 7.42
C TYR A 332 -21.89 2.92 6.78
N LEU A 333 -21.56 3.18 5.51
CA LEU A 333 -22.06 4.34 4.77
C LEU A 333 -23.59 4.36 4.71
N LYS A 334 -24.24 3.22 4.48
CA LYS A 334 -25.71 3.13 4.47
C LYS A 334 -26.34 3.56 5.80
N LEU A 335 -25.63 3.42 6.92
CA LEU A 335 -26.09 3.87 8.25
C LEU A 335 -25.98 5.39 8.46
N LEU A 336 -25.13 6.07 7.68
CA LEU A 336 -24.88 7.50 7.86
C LEU A 336 -25.96 8.39 7.23
N GLU A 337 -26.86 7.85 6.41
CA GLU A 337 -27.96 8.61 5.76
C GLU A 337 -27.49 9.90 5.05
N GLY A 338 -26.27 9.90 4.48
CA GLY A 338 -25.66 11.07 3.82
C GLY A 338 -25.11 12.14 4.76
N LYS A 339 -24.99 11.83 6.06
CA LYS A 339 -24.32 12.68 7.07
C LYS A 339 -22.88 12.19 7.26
N ILE A 340 -21.99 12.69 6.41
CA ILE A 340 -20.55 12.62 6.60
C ILE A 340 -20.06 13.99 7.02
#